data_AF-A0A7K2P1K4-F1
#
_entry.id   AF-A0A7K2P1K4-F1
#
_cell.length_a   1.000
_cell.length_b   1.000
_cell.length_c   1.000
_cell.angle_alpha   90.00
_cell.angle_beta   90.00
_cell.angle_gamma   90.00
#
_symmetry.space_group_name_H-M   'P 1'
#
loop_
_entity.id
_entity.type
_entity.pdbx_description
1 polymer ?
#
loop_
_entity_poly.entity_id
_entity_poly.type
_entity_poly.pdbx_seq_one_letter_code
_entity_poly.pdbx_strand_id
1 'polypeptide(L)'
;MPNQGRSGRSRALVNTATGEVHELLEPEDEGAPRRSYAFGGRHGQFSFERVLAMLAADSGITGNEFRLFFYCGIMTYNGKGGATAVEAADFLGLTPQATRRMAKKLAEHKMLLVADVIGRTIKYRVTPHIVSSLSGREQSEEAAAYHLPTLPGRPAQRRRA
;
A
#
# COMPACT_ATOMS: atom_id res chain seq x y z
N MET A 1 40.17 -31.71 12.87
CA MET A 1 39.03 -31.06 13.56
C MET A 1 38.15 -30.43 12.48
N PRO A 2 36.89 -30.88 12.30
CA PRO A 2 36.09 -30.59 11.12
C PRO A 2 35.34 -29.24 11.19
N ASN A 3 35.26 -28.62 10.02
CA ASN A 3 34.46 -27.47 9.65
C ASN A 3 32.96 -27.85 9.66
N GLN A 4 32.12 -27.17 10.45
CA GLN A 4 30.67 -27.41 10.47
C GLN A 4 29.88 -26.11 10.24
N GLY A 5 29.40 -25.99 9.00
CA GLY A 5 28.10 -25.47 8.58
C GLY A 5 27.53 -24.24 9.30
N ARG A 6 27.65 -23.07 8.65
CA ARG A 6 26.64 -22.01 8.78
C ARG A 6 25.31 -22.52 8.21
N SER A 7 24.50 -23.12 9.07
CA SER A 7 23.07 -23.31 8.81
C SER A 7 22.40 -21.95 8.96
N GLY A 8 22.13 -21.30 7.82
CA GLY A 8 21.25 -20.14 7.75
C GLY A 8 19.85 -20.56 8.17
N ARG A 9 19.54 -20.45 9.46
CA ARG A 9 18.19 -20.65 9.98
C ARG A 9 17.38 -19.38 9.72
N SER A 10 16.48 -19.48 8.75
CA SER A 10 15.32 -18.62 8.57
C SER A 10 14.66 -18.36 9.93
N ARG A 11 14.59 -17.10 10.36
CA ARG A 11 13.89 -16.71 11.58
C ARG A 11 12.59 -16.02 11.19
N ALA A 12 11.49 -16.74 11.38
CA ALA A 12 10.16 -16.18 11.35
C ALA A 12 10.08 -15.02 12.36
N LEU A 13 9.55 -13.88 11.91
CA LEU A 13 9.46 -12.62 12.67
C LEU A 13 8.46 -12.66 13.83
N VAL A 14 7.79 -13.80 14.02
CA VAL A 14 6.68 -13.97 14.94
C VAL A 14 6.78 -15.34 15.58
N ASN A 15 6.75 -15.39 16.91
CA ASN A 15 6.52 -16.62 17.64
C ASN A 15 5.05 -17.06 17.42
N THR A 16 4.84 -18.09 16.60
CA THR A 16 3.51 -18.53 16.19
C THR A 16 2.68 -19.18 17.31
N ALA A 17 3.27 -19.43 18.48
CA ALA A 17 2.58 -19.99 19.64
C ALA A 17 2.10 -18.90 20.62
N THR A 18 2.82 -17.77 20.71
CA THR A 18 2.55 -16.70 21.69
C THR A 18 2.11 -15.38 21.07
N GLY A 19 2.31 -15.20 19.75
CA GLY A 19 2.04 -13.94 19.05
C GLY A 19 3.09 -12.85 19.29
N GLU A 20 4.18 -13.17 19.98
CA GLU A 20 5.27 -12.23 20.28
C GLU A 20 6.09 -11.93 19.01
N VAL A 21 6.30 -10.64 18.73
CA VAL A 21 7.08 -10.17 17.58
C VAL A 21 8.54 -10.02 18.01
N HIS A 22 9.45 -10.70 17.31
CA HIS A 22 10.88 -10.51 17.51
C HIS A 22 11.39 -9.38 16.61
N GLU A 23 12.07 -8.39 17.18
CA GLU A 23 12.78 -7.36 16.41
C GLU A 23 13.82 -8.00 15.47
N LEU A 24 13.87 -7.51 14.23
CA LEU A 24 14.98 -7.77 13.32
C LEU A 24 16.22 -7.06 13.84
N LEU A 25 17.10 -7.83 14.46
CA LEU A 25 18.42 -7.40 14.89
C LEU A 25 19.41 -7.74 13.77
N GLU A 26 19.77 -6.75 12.96
CA GLU A 26 21.00 -6.84 12.17
C GLU A 26 22.17 -6.60 13.12
N PRO A 27 23.11 -7.55 13.28
CA PRO A 27 24.32 -7.30 14.04
C PRO A 27 25.21 -6.35 13.23
N GLU A 28 25.13 -5.05 13.49
CA GLU A 28 26.25 -4.13 13.27
C GLU A 28 27.24 -4.30 14.43
N ASP A 29 28.54 -4.18 14.12
CA ASP A 29 29.71 -4.48 14.95
C ASP A 29 29.53 -4.41 16.48
N GLU A 30 30.08 -5.40 17.20
CA GLU A 30 30.04 -5.48 18.67
C GLU A 30 30.39 -4.12 19.33
N GLY A 31 29.38 -3.48 19.94
CA GLY A 31 29.56 -2.22 20.68
C GLY A 31 28.96 -0.98 20.02
N ALA A 32 28.38 -1.07 18.83
CA ALA A 32 27.65 0.05 18.24
C ALA A 32 26.37 0.36 19.06
N PRO A 33 26.10 1.64 19.42
CA PRO A 33 24.85 2.01 20.07
C PRO A 33 23.66 1.63 19.18
N ARG A 34 22.63 1.04 19.80
CA ARG A 34 21.39 0.64 19.11
C ARG A 34 20.90 1.77 18.22
N ARG A 35 20.91 1.57 16.90
CA ARG A 35 20.16 2.42 15.98
C ARG A 35 18.70 2.03 16.10
N SER A 36 17.97 2.69 17.01
CA SER A 36 16.52 2.66 16.93
C SER A 36 16.13 3.47 15.68
N TYR A 37 15.58 2.79 14.68
CA TYR A 37 14.85 3.48 13.62
C TYR A 37 13.54 4.01 14.22
N ALA A 38 13.65 5.08 15.01
CA ALA A 38 12.52 5.79 15.59
C ALA A 38 11.89 6.67 14.49
N PHE A 39 11.21 6.02 13.56
CA PHE A 39 10.36 6.74 12.64
C PHE A 39 9.18 7.32 13.45
N GLY A 40 8.92 8.62 13.30
CA GLY A 40 7.82 9.28 14.00
C GLY A 40 6.46 8.87 13.41
N GLY A 41 5.47 8.62 14.26
CA GLY A 41 4.09 8.39 13.83
C GLY A 41 3.76 6.95 13.44
N ARG A 42 2.70 6.76 12.65
CA ARG A 42 2.19 5.45 12.23
C ARG A 42 2.88 4.98 10.95
N HIS A 43 3.28 3.71 10.91
CA HIS A 43 3.98 3.09 9.78
C HIS A 43 3.09 2.11 9.03
N GLY A 44 3.33 1.99 7.72
CA GLY A 44 2.69 1.01 6.86
C GLY A 44 3.72 0.26 6.02
N GLN A 45 3.29 -0.87 5.48
CA GLN A 45 4.00 -1.71 4.55
C GLN A 45 3.30 -1.66 3.19
N PHE A 46 4.07 -1.88 2.13
CA PHE A 46 3.54 -1.95 0.78
C PHE A 46 4.30 -2.97 -0.08
N SER A 47 3.61 -3.53 -1.08
CA SER A 47 4.23 -4.46 -2.03
C SER A 47 5.11 -3.70 -3.02
N PHE A 48 6.42 -3.94 -2.97
CA PHE A 48 7.37 -3.35 -3.92
C PHE A 48 7.09 -3.78 -5.35
N GLU A 49 6.74 -5.05 -5.56
CA GLU A 49 6.37 -5.58 -6.88
C GLU A 49 5.19 -4.81 -7.47
N ARG A 50 4.11 -4.63 -6.71
CA ARG A 50 2.91 -3.95 -7.19
C ARG A 50 3.13 -2.45 -7.35
N VAL A 51 3.86 -1.82 -6.43
CA VAL A 51 4.19 -0.39 -6.54
C VAL A 51 5.09 -0.14 -7.75
N LEU A 52 6.08 -1.00 -8.00
CA LEU A 52 6.94 -0.89 -9.19
C LEU A 52 6.11 -1.06 -10.47
N ALA A 53 5.20 -2.03 -10.48
CA ALA A 53 4.30 -2.24 -11.61
C ALA A 53 3.36 -1.04 -11.84
N MET A 54 2.94 -0.33 -10.78
CA MET A 54 2.19 0.93 -10.91
C MET A 54 3.03 2.06 -11.51
N LEU A 55 4.32 2.11 -11.17
CA LEU A 55 5.27 3.11 -11.65
C LEU A 55 5.78 2.84 -13.08
N ALA A 56 5.57 1.64 -13.60
CA ALA A 56 5.98 1.27 -14.95
C ALA A 56 5.33 2.18 -16.01
N ALA A 57 6.08 2.49 -17.07
CA ALA A 57 5.64 3.44 -18.10
C ALA A 57 4.38 2.99 -18.87
N ASP A 58 4.09 1.68 -18.86
CA ASP A 58 2.96 1.04 -19.52
C ASP A 58 1.83 0.66 -18.55
N SER A 59 1.93 1.00 -17.27
CA SER A 59 0.93 0.67 -16.24
C SER A 59 -0.44 1.29 -16.50
N GLY A 60 -0.49 2.34 -17.32
CA GLY A 60 -1.68 3.15 -17.54
C GLY A 60 -2.01 4.06 -16.36
N ILE A 61 -1.14 4.15 -15.35
CA ILE A 61 -1.30 5.01 -14.17
C ILE A 61 -0.47 6.28 -14.36
N THR A 62 -1.11 7.42 -14.16
CA THR A 62 -0.46 8.74 -14.18
C THR A 62 0.13 9.08 -12.81
N GLY A 63 1.07 10.03 -12.77
CA GLY A 63 1.63 10.51 -11.50
C GLY A 63 0.56 11.06 -10.53
N ASN A 64 -0.49 11.69 -11.03
CA ASN A 64 -1.60 12.17 -10.18
C ASN A 64 -2.48 11.02 -9.66
N GLU A 65 -2.70 9.99 -10.46
CA GLU A 65 -3.41 8.78 -10.02
C GLU A 65 -2.60 8.04 -8.93
N PHE A 66 -1.28 7.96 -9.10
CA PHE A 66 -0.38 7.39 -8.09
C PHE A 66 -0.41 8.20 -6.78
N ARG A 67 -0.34 9.53 -6.86
CA ARG A 67 -0.46 10.42 -5.68
C ARG A 67 -1.82 10.27 -4.99
N LEU A 68 -2.91 10.20 -5.75
CA LEU A 68 -4.25 9.95 -5.22
C LEU A 68 -4.35 8.60 -4.50
N PHE A 69 -3.83 7.54 -5.12
CA PHE A 69 -3.76 6.22 -4.52
C PHE A 69 -3.04 6.23 -3.17
N PHE A 70 -1.84 6.82 -3.12
CA PHE A 70 -1.06 6.90 -1.89
C PHE A 70 -1.71 7.75 -0.80
N TYR A 71 -2.31 8.88 -1.18
CA TYR A 71 -3.08 9.70 -0.25
C TYR A 71 -4.22 8.89 0.37
N CYS A 72 -5.04 8.21 -0.44
CA CYS A 72 -6.09 7.33 0.06
C CYS A 72 -5.54 6.21 0.94
N GLY A 73 -4.36 5.65 0.64
CA GLY A 73 -3.69 4.66 1.47
C GLY A 73 -3.32 5.18 2.86
N ILE A 74 -2.72 6.36 2.94
CA ILE A 74 -2.42 7.02 4.22
C ILE A 74 -3.73 7.26 4.98
N MET A 75 -4.77 7.80 4.33
CA MET A 75 -6.04 8.10 5.00
C MET A 75 -6.84 6.84 5.40
N THR A 76 -6.61 5.71 4.73
CA THR A 76 -7.18 4.41 5.12
C THR A 76 -6.71 4.03 6.52
N TYR A 77 -5.41 4.17 6.78
CA TYR A 77 -4.80 3.70 8.02
C TYR A 77 -4.53 4.82 9.05
N ASN A 78 -4.68 6.09 8.71
CA ASN A 78 -4.50 7.20 9.65
C ASN A 78 -5.79 7.54 10.42
N GLY A 79 -6.55 6.52 10.83
CA GLY A 79 -7.78 6.67 11.63
C GLY A 79 -9.02 7.17 10.88
N LYS A 80 -8.89 7.63 9.62
CA LYS A 80 -10.04 8.08 8.83
C LYS A 80 -10.75 6.98 8.05
N GLY A 81 -10.13 5.80 7.84
CA GLY A 81 -10.75 4.72 7.07
C GLY A 81 -10.95 5.02 5.58
N GLY A 82 -10.25 6.03 5.06
CA GLY A 82 -10.29 6.43 3.65
C GLY A 82 -10.46 7.94 3.46
N ALA A 83 -10.58 8.35 2.20
CA ALA A 83 -10.78 9.74 1.79
C ALA A 83 -11.75 9.85 0.63
N THR A 84 -12.51 10.94 0.60
CA THR A 84 -13.33 11.32 -0.55
C THR A 84 -12.47 11.96 -1.64
N ALA A 85 -13.00 11.97 -2.87
CA ALA A 85 -12.33 12.65 -3.98
C ALA A 85 -12.23 14.18 -3.80
N VAL A 86 -13.07 14.78 -2.96
CA VAL A 86 -13.00 16.22 -2.65
C VAL A 86 -11.83 16.49 -1.70
N GLU A 87 -11.75 15.77 -0.59
CA GLU A 87 -10.63 15.89 0.37
C GLU A 87 -9.28 15.65 -0.32
N ALA A 88 -9.21 14.65 -1.20
CA ALA A 88 -8.00 14.36 -1.96
C ALA A 88 -7.67 15.45 -2.98
N ALA A 89 -8.68 16.04 -3.63
CA ALA A 89 -8.48 17.14 -4.58
C ALA A 89 -7.89 18.37 -3.87
N ASP A 90 -8.46 18.73 -2.73
CA ASP A 90 -8.01 19.86 -1.91
C ASP A 90 -6.57 19.65 -1.42
N PHE A 91 -6.25 18.45 -0.93
CA PHE A 91 -4.90 18.13 -0.44
C PHE A 91 -3.84 18.10 -1.56
N LEU A 92 -4.20 17.58 -2.73
CA LEU A 92 -3.24 17.36 -3.82
C LEU A 92 -3.11 18.56 -4.78
N GLY A 93 -3.93 19.60 -4.61
CA GLY A 93 -4.01 20.74 -5.52
C GLY A 93 -4.60 20.37 -6.88
N LEU A 94 -5.61 19.50 -6.89
CA LEU A 94 -6.28 18.99 -8.10
C LEU A 94 -7.72 19.49 -8.18
N THR A 95 -8.35 19.37 -9.35
CA THR A 95 -9.79 19.67 -9.45
C THR A 95 -10.62 18.51 -8.92
N PRO A 96 -11.78 18.77 -8.26
CA PRO A 96 -12.66 17.70 -7.79
C PRO A 96 -13.17 16.81 -8.93
N GLN A 97 -13.41 17.37 -10.12
CA GLN A 97 -13.88 16.61 -11.27
C GLN A 97 -12.83 15.64 -11.80
N ALA A 98 -11.57 16.08 -11.96
CA ALA A 98 -10.48 15.21 -12.39
C ALA A 98 -10.22 14.12 -11.34
N THR A 99 -10.21 14.50 -10.06
CA THR A 99 -9.97 13.57 -8.95
C THR A 99 -11.05 12.49 -8.85
N ARG A 100 -12.32 12.83 -9.07
CA ARG A 100 -13.42 11.85 -9.15
C ARG A 100 -13.23 10.86 -10.31
N ARG A 101 -12.80 11.33 -11.48
CA ARG A 101 -12.52 10.45 -12.64
C ARG A 101 -11.36 9.50 -12.35
N MET A 102 -10.28 10.01 -11.76
CA MET A 102 -9.14 9.20 -11.34
C MET A 102 -9.53 8.17 -10.28
N ALA A 103 -10.26 8.58 -9.23
CA ALA A 103 -10.72 7.67 -8.19
C ALA A 103 -11.62 6.56 -8.75
N LYS A 104 -12.53 6.91 -9.66
CA LYS A 104 -13.40 5.94 -10.34
C LYS A 104 -12.58 4.91 -11.12
N LYS A 105 -11.63 5.36 -11.95
CA LYS A 105 -10.74 4.47 -12.70
C LYS A 105 -9.96 3.54 -11.77
N LEU A 106 -9.34 4.08 -10.71
CA LEU A 106 -8.62 3.26 -9.73
C LEU A 106 -9.54 2.25 -9.01
N ALA A 107 -10.80 2.59 -8.81
CA ALA A 107 -11.80 1.69 -8.22
C ALA A 107 -12.29 0.60 -9.19
N GLU A 108 -12.44 0.92 -10.48
CA GLU A 108 -12.72 -0.06 -11.55
C GLU A 108 -11.62 -1.14 -11.58
N HIS A 109 -10.38 -0.74 -11.32
CA HIS A 109 -9.18 -1.59 -11.25
C HIS A 109 -8.87 -2.19 -9.88
N LYS A 110 -9.79 -2.05 -8.90
CA LYS A 110 -9.66 -2.58 -7.52
C LYS A 110 -8.42 -2.11 -6.75
N MET A 111 -7.81 -1.02 -7.20
CA MET A 111 -6.71 -0.37 -6.49
C MET A 111 -7.24 0.49 -5.35
N LEU A 112 -8.37 1.16 -5.59
CA LEU A 112 -9.21 1.74 -4.56
C LEU A 112 -10.46 0.89 -4.37
N LEU A 113 -10.96 0.87 -3.14
CA LEU A 113 -12.19 0.22 -2.73
C LEU A 113 -13.14 1.29 -2.22
N VAL A 114 -14.44 1.07 -2.38
CA VAL A 114 -15.46 1.92 -1.75
C VAL A 114 -15.47 1.59 -0.26
N ALA A 115 -15.10 2.56 0.56
CA ALA A 115 -15.12 2.46 2.02
C ALA A 115 -16.52 2.76 2.56
N ASP A 116 -17.16 3.80 2.01
CA ASP A 116 -18.46 4.29 2.43
C ASP A 116 -19.10 5.15 1.33
N VAL A 117 -20.43 5.33 1.41
CA VAL A 117 -21.22 6.20 0.52
C VAL A 117 -22.10 7.10 1.37
N ILE A 118 -21.75 8.39 1.44
CA ILE A 118 -22.47 9.41 2.20
C ILE A 118 -23.25 10.28 1.22
N GLY A 119 -24.55 9.98 1.07
CA GLY A 119 -25.40 10.61 0.06
C GLY A 119 -24.88 10.34 -1.35
N ARG A 120 -24.37 11.39 -2.02
CA ARG A 120 -23.76 11.29 -3.37
C ARG A 120 -22.23 11.25 -3.36
N THR A 121 -21.62 11.29 -2.17
CA THR A 121 -20.17 11.33 -2.01
C THR A 121 -19.66 9.94 -1.68
N ILE A 122 -18.67 9.47 -2.46
CA ILE A 122 -18.01 8.19 -2.24
C ILE A 122 -16.71 8.44 -1.48
N LYS A 123 -16.50 7.67 -0.40
CA LYS A 123 -15.25 7.59 0.32
C LYS A 123 -14.48 6.36 -0.16
N TYR A 124 -13.22 6.56 -0.53
CA TYR A 124 -12.35 5.53 -1.06
C TYR A 124 -11.27 5.16 -0.05
N ARG A 125 -10.97 3.86 0.03
CA ARG A 125 -9.83 3.32 0.77
C ARG A 125 -8.94 2.52 -0.16
N VAL A 126 -7.69 2.31 0.23
CA VAL A 126 -6.77 1.50 -0.56
C VAL A 126 -7.07 0.01 -0.39
N THR A 127 -6.75 -0.77 -1.41
CA THR A 127 -6.77 -2.23 -1.31
C THR A 127 -5.65 -2.75 -0.39
N PRO A 128 -5.94 -3.68 0.56
CA PRO A 128 -4.93 -4.25 1.45
C PRO A 128 -3.89 -5.09 0.68
N HIS A 129 -4.21 -5.43 -0.56
CA HIS A 129 -3.38 -6.12 -1.53
C HIS A 129 -2.11 -5.34 -1.95
N ILE A 130 -2.05 -4.03 -1.74
CA ILE A 130 -0.90 -3.20 -2.16
C ILE A 130 -0.30 -2.45 -0.98
N VAL A 131 -1.11 -1.82 -0.13
CA VAL A 131 -0.67 -1.02 1.01
C VAL A 131 -1.46 -1.44 2.24
N SER A 132 -0.78 -1.63 3.37
CA SER A 132 -1.43 -1.92 4.66
C SER A 132 -0.63 -1.35 5.83
N SER A 133 -1.30 -0.99 6.92
CA SER A 133 -0.68 -0.71 8.23
C SER A 133 -1.18 -1.70 9.29
N LEU A 134 -1.72 -2.83 8.83
CA LEU A 134 -2.17 -3.95 9.67
C LEU A 134 -1.06 -4.98 9.83
N SER A 135 -1.22 -5.86 10.81
CA SER A 135 -0.41 -7.08 10.90
C SER A 135 -0.65 -7.99 9.69
N GLY A 136 0.28 -8.90 9.40
CA GLY A 136 0.15 -9.82 8.26
C GLY A 136 -1.10 -10.69 8.32
N ARG A 137 -1.54 -11.11 9.52
CA ARG A 137 -2.78 -11.88 9.71
C ARG A 137 -4.01 -11.05 9.36
N GLU A 138 -4.13 -9.86 9.96
CA GLU A 138 -5.25 -8.95 9.71
C GLU A 138 -5.31 -8.51 8.25
N GLN A 139 -4.16 -8.23 7.64
CA GLN A 139 -4.08 -7.91 6.21
C GLN A 139 -4.56 -9.09 5.35
N SER A 140 -4.20 -10.33 5.70
CA SER A 140 -4.63 -11.53 4.97
C SER A 140 -6.14 -11.75 5.07
N GLU A 141 -6.69 -11.60 6.28
CA GLU A 141 -8.13 -11.67 6.54
C GLU A 141 -8.88 -10.58 5.77
N GLU A 142 -8.37 -9.36 5.79
CA GLU A 142 -8.97 -8.25 5.05
C GLU A 142 -8.85 -8.46 3.54
N ALA A 143 -7.69 -8.88 3.05
CA ALA A 143 -7.43 -9.11 1.63
C ALA A 143 -8.29 -10.23 1.05
N ALA A 144 -8.64 -11.25 1.83
CA ALA A 144 -9.53 -12.33 1.42
C ALA A 144 -10.93 -11.84 1.04
N ALA A 145 -11.37 -10.69 1.57
CA ALA A 145 -12.67 -10.10 1.24
C ALA A 145 -12.70 -9.34 -0.11
N TYR A 146 -11.54 -9.17 -0.77
CA TYR A 146 -11.43 -8.35 -1.98
C TYR A 146 -10.71 -9.07 -3.12
N HIS A 147 -11.20 -8.82 -4.34
CA HIS A 147 -10.50 -9.24 -5.55
C HIS A 147 -9.12 -8.59 -5.68
N LEU A 148 -8.21 -9.30 -6.35
CA LEU A 148 -6.88 -8.80 -6.65
C LEU A 148 -6.95 -7.55 -7.56
N PRO A 149 -6.13 -6.52 -7.29
CA PRO A 149 -6.02 -5.35 -8.15
C PRO A 149 -5.43 -5.71 -9.52
N THR A 150 -5.92 -5.03 -10.55
CA THR A 150 -5.37 -5.13 -11.91
C THR A 150 -4.82 -3.78 -12.33
N LEU A 151 -3.74 -3.76 -13.11
CA LEU A 151 -3.25 -2.49 -13.67
C LEU A 151 -4.07 -2.13 -14.92
N PRO A 152 -4.40 -0.84 -15.13
CA PRO A 152 -5.14 -0.40 -16.30
C PRO A 152 -4.50 -0.74 -17.64
N GLY A 153 -3.17 -0.78 -17.68
CA GLY A 153 -2.41 -0.86 -18.92
C GLY A 153 -2.51 0.43 -19.74
N ARG A 154 -1.58 0.63 -20.67
CA ARG A 154 -1.63 1.79 -21.57
C ARG A 154 -2.79 1.60 -22.57
N PRO A 155 -3.73 2.55 -22.70
CA PRO A 155 -4.74 2.47 -23.74
C PRO A 155 -4.04 2.45 -25.10
N ALA A 156 -4.38 1.47 -25.95
CA ALA A 156 -3.86 1.38 -27.30
C ALA A 156 -4.09 2.72 -28.00
N GLN A 157 -3.01 3.38 -28.44
CA GLN A 157 -3.15 4.59 -29.24
C GLN A 157 -3.98 4.21 -30.46
N ARG A 158 -5.21 4.74 -30.56
CA ARG A 158 -5.94 4.78 -31.83
C ARG A 158 -4.98 5.42 -32.82
N ARG A 159 -4.41 4.63 -33.74
CA ARG A 159 -3.71 5.13 -34.92
C ARG A 159 -4.66 6.14 -35.56
N ARG A 160 -4.29 7.41 -35.52
CA ARG A 160 -4.89 8.39 -36.44
C ARG A 160 -4.47 7.91 -37.83
N ALA A 161 -5.42 7.32 -38.55
CA ALA A 161 -5.32 7.13 -39.99
C ALA A 161 -5.50 8.48 -40.67
#